data_AF-A0A2G2B949-F1
#
_entry.id   AF-A0A2G2B949-F1
#
_cell.length_a   1.000
_cell.length_b   1.000
_cell.length_c   1.000
_cell.angle_alpha   90.00
_cell.angle_beta   90.00
_cell.angle_gamma   90.00
#
_symmetry.space_group_name_H-M   'P 1'
#
loop_
_entity.id
_entity.type
_entity.pdbx_description
1 polymer ?
#
loop_
_entity_poly.entity_id
_entity_poly.type
_entity_poly.pdbx_seq_one_letter_code
_entity_poly.pdbx_strand_id
1 'polypeptide(L)'
;MLIGIVGIVGYAAFQSYQKGYFSIPDMPEGSYVISTRSGFRGIVLDADVSKPIEDMPNFFRRLNLASPDRRYLSIPFDVAPWFKDAWSICTSPSEKERDGLLGSMPEELKKSLWNARLDAVCRIDVDGEEVLRGMIFSVPNL
;
A
#
# COMPACT_ATOMS: atom_id res chain seq x y z
N MET A 1 -20.44 26.71 -15.23
CA MET A 1 -20.71 25.68 -14.21
C MET A 1 -20.49 24.26 -14.75
N LEU A 2 -21.11 23.87 -15.88
CA LEU A 2 -20.92 22.55 -16.51
C LEU A 2 -19.46 22.21 -16.85
N ILE A 3 -18.71 23.16 -17.44
CA ILE A 3 -17.28 22.97 -17.76
C ILE A 3 -16.44 22.70 -16.49
N GLY A 4 -16.78 23.35 -15.38
CA GLY A 4 -16.10 23.14 -14.09
C GLY A 4 -16.37 21.74 -13.52
N ILE A 5 -17.62 21.26 -13.60
CA ILE A 5 -17.99 19.89 -13.18
C ILE A 5 -17.27 18.85 -14.04
N VAL A 6 -17.28 19.02 -15.36
CA VAL A 6 -16.58 18.10 -16.29
C VAL A 6 -15.08 18.09 -16.03
N GLY A 7 -14.47 19.25 -15.76
CA GLY A 7 -13.06 19.34 -15.38
C GLY A 7 -12.73 18.58 -14.09
N ILE A 8 -13.56 18.72 -13.05
CA ILE A 8 -13.37 18.00 -11.77
C ILE A 8 -13.51 16.49 -11.97
N VAL A 9 -14.53 16.03 -12.68
CA VAL A 9 -14.76 14.60 -12.94
C VAL A 9 -13.61 14.01 -13.77
N GLY A 10 -13.17 14.69 -14.83
CA GLY A 10 -12.04 14.27 -15.65
C GLY A 10 -10.74 14.17 -14.85
N TYR A 11 -10.46 15.16 -13.99
CA TYR A 11 -9.30 15.15 -13.12
C TYR A 11 -9.34 14.00 -12.10
N ALA A 12 -10.50 13.73 -11.49
CA ALA A 12 -10.68 12.63 -10.55
C ALA A 12 -10.51 11.25 -11.21
N ALA A 13 -11.03 11.08 -12.43
CA ALA A 13 -10.84 9.88 -13.23
C ALA A 13 -9.35 9.65 -13.59
N PHE A 14 -8.66 10.71 -14.04
CA PHE A 14 -7.23 10.65 -14.36
C PHE A 14 -6.37 10.29 -13.13
N GLN A 15 -6.65 10.88 -11.97
CA GLN A 15 -5.99 10.53 -10.71
C GLN A 15 -6.23 9.06 -10.31
N SER A 16 -7.44 8.56 -10.53
CA SER A 16 -7.79 7.16 -10.23
C SER A 16 -7.06 6.19 -11.17
N TYR A 17 -6.92 6.57 -12.45
CA TYR A 17 -6.13 5.84 -13.42
C TYR A 17 -4.64 5.78 -13.04
N GLN A 18 -4.02 6.91 -12.70
CA GLN A 18 -2.62 6.94 -12.26
C GLN A 18 -2.35 6.08 -11.02
N LYS A 19 -3.35 5.96 -10.13
CA LYS A 19 -3.27 5.11 -8.92
C LYS A 19 -3.50 3.62 -9.19
N GLY A 20 -3.82 3.24 -10.42
CA GLY A 20 -4.06 1.83 -10.81
C GLY A 20 -5.39 1.28 -10.35
N TYR A 21 -6.34 2.12 -9.93
CA TYR A 21 -7.61 1.65 -9.36
C TYR A 21 -8.52 0.94 -10.38
N PHE A 22 -8.31 1.14 -11.67
CA PHE A 22 -9.02 0.41 -12.73
C PHE A 22 -8.39 -0.96 -13.05
N SER A 23 -7.23 -1.27 -12.48
CA SER A 23 -6.51 -2.54 -12.68
C SER A 23 -6.22 -3.24 -11.35
N ILE A 24 -7.01 -2.93 -10.31
CA ILE A 24 -6.98 -3.67 -9.05
C ILE A 24 -7.36 -5.12 -9.35
N PRO A 25 -6.54 -6.11 -9.00
CA PRO A 25 -6.92 -7.52 -9.13
C PRO A 25 -7.99 -7.88 -8.10
N ASP A 26 -8.59 -9.05 -8.25
CA ASP A 26 -9.58 -9.52 -7.28
C ASP A 26 -9.00 -9.54 -5.86
N MET A 27 -9.73 -8.89 -4.96
CA MET A 27 -9.31 -8.66 -3.59
C MET A 27 -10.01 -9.66 -2.67
N PRO A 28 -9.26 -10.40 -1.82
CA PRO A 28 -9.85 -11.22 -0.78
C PRO A 28 -10.72 -10.42 0.20
N GLU A 29 -11.65 -11.10 0.88
CA GLU A 29 -12.38 -10.50 1.99
C GLU A 29 -11.43 -10.04 3.10
N GLY A 30 -11.80 -8.97 3.81
CA GLY A 30 -10.96 -8.38 4.86
C GLY A 30 -9.69 -7.66 4.37
N SER A 31 -9.39 -7.65 3.07
CA SER A 31 -8.22 -6.96 2.53
C SER A 31 -8.44 -5.47 2.26
N TYR A 32 -7.35 -4.71 2.29
CA TYR A 32 -7.35 -3.25 2.10
C TYR A 32 -6.35 -2.81 1.03
N VAL A 33 -6.73 -1.84 0.19
CA VAL A 33 -5.81 -1.24 -0.76
C VAL A 33 -4.97 -0.12 -0.15
N ILE A 34 -3.72 -0.05 -0.58
CA ILE A 34 -2.85 1.12 -0.45
C ILE A 34 -2.25 1.44 -1.82
N SER A 35 -2.32 2.70 -2.22
CA SER A 35 -1.72 3.19 -3.47
C SER A 35 -1.15 4.57 -3.23
N THR A 36 0.13 4.76 -3.51
CA THR A 36 0.84 6.01 -3.28
C THR A 36 1.14 6.73 -4.58
N ARG A 37 1.47 8.02 -4.49
CA ARG A 37 1.86 8.82 -5.66
C ARG A 37 3.16 8.34 -6.32
N SER A 38 4.00 7.56 -5.63
CA SER A 38 5.21 6.98 -6.21
C SER A 38 4.95 5.79 -7.13
N GLY A 39 3.69 5.39 -7.30
CA GLY A 39 3.28 4.24 -8.12
C GLY A 39 3.27 2.91 -7.36
N PHE A 40 3.67 2.90 -6.08
CA PHE A 40 3.55 1.72 -5.24
C PHE A 40 2.08 1.38 -4.96
N ARG A 41 1.70 0.13 -5.20
CA ARG A 41 0.34 -0.39 -5.08
C ARG A 41 0.37 -1.71 -4.33
N GLY A 42 -0.44 -1.83 -3.29
CA GLY A 42 -0.49 -3.01 -2.43
C GLY A 42 -1.90 -3.36 -1.99
N ILE A 43 -2.17 -4.64 -1.88
CA ILE A 43 -3.34 -5.22 -1.22
C ILE A 43 -2.84 -5.81 0.10
N VAL A 44 -3.25 -5.20 1.21
CA VAL A 44 -2.87 -5.63 2.54
C VAL A 44 -3.87 -6.65 3.05
N LEU A 45 -3.39 -7.85 3.31
CA LEU A 45 -4.15 -8.95 3.89
C LEU A 45 -4.05 -8.88 5.41
N ASP A 46 -5.15 -9.23 6.09
CA ASP A 46 -5.23 -9.36 7.55
C ASP A 46 -4.62 -8.16 8.30
N ALA A 47 -4.90 -6.95 7.81
CA ALA A 47 -4.37 -5.73 8.39
C ALA A 47 -4.96 -5.51 9.79
N ASP A 48 -4.08 -5.23 10.76
CA ASP A 48 -4.46 -4.74 12.08
C ASP A 48 -4.97 -3.30 11.96
N VAL A 49 -6.30 -3.16 11.88
CA VAL A 49 -7.00 -1.89 11.66
C VAL A 49 -7.94 -1.55 12.82
N SER A 50 -8.03 -0.25 13.14
CA SER A 50 -8.85 0.22 14.28
C SER A 50 -10.34 0.30 13.96
N LYS A 51 -10.70 0.45 12.68
CA LYS A 51 -12.07 0.56 12.19
C LYS A 51 -12.25 -0.27 10.90
N PRO A 52 -12.49 -1.58 11.01
CA PRO A 52 -12.74 -2.43 9.84
C PRO A 52 -13.86 -1.90 8.96
N ILE A 53 -13.74 -2.06 7.63
CA ILE A 53 -14.71 -1.58 6.65
C ILE A 53 -15.16 -2.74 5.76
N GLU A 54 -16.03 -3.59 6.30
CA GLU A 54 -16.51 -4.79 5.61
C GLU A 54 -17.66 -4.47 4.63
N ASP A 55 -18.51 -3.50 4.96
CA ASP A 55 -19.71 -3.16 4.19
C ASP A 55 -19.43 -2.40 2.87
N MET A 56 -18.17 -2.01 2.61
CA MET A 56 -17.80 -1.41 1.33
C MET A 56 -17.38 -2.47 0.31
N PRO A 57 -17.69 -2.28 -0.99
CA PRO A 57 -17.08 -3.06 -2.05
C PRO A 57 -15.55 -3.07 -1.95
N ASN A 58 -14.92 -4.21 -2.23
CA ASN A 58 -13.49 -4.44 -1.95
C ASN A 58 -12.59 -3.34 -2.54
N PHE A 59 -12.87 -2.87 -3.75
CA PHE A 59 -12.09 -1.82 -4.43
C PHE A 59 -12.15 -0.43 -3.75
N PHE A 60 -13.09 -0.20 -2.84
CA PHE A 60 -13.18 1.01 -2.02
C PHE A 60 -12.56 0.87 -0.63
N ARG A 61 -12.19 -0.34 -0.20
CA ARG A 61 -11.62 -0.60 1.13
C ARG A 61 -10.19 -0.11 1.18
N ARG A 62 -9.98 1.13 1.62
CA ARG A 62 -8.63 1.71 1.74
C ARG A 62 -8.08 1.57 3.15
N LEU A 63 -6.80 1.21 3.25
CA LEU A 63 -6.13 0.99 4.54
C LEU A 63 -6.17 2.23 5.45
N ASN A 64 -5.99 3.42 4.88
CA ASN A 64 -6.03 4.67 5.62
C ASN A 64 -7.45 5.09 6.08
N LEU A 65 -8.50 4.55 5.47
CA LEU A 65 -9.88 4.74 5.94
C LEU A 65 -10.20 3.79 7.09
N ALA A 66 -9.63 2.58 7.04
CA ALA A 66 -9.81 1.56 8.06
C ALA A 66 -9.00 1.82 9.34
N SER A 67 -7.91 2.59 9.25
CA SER A 67 -7.12 3.03 10.40
C SER A 67 -6.87 4.55 10.37
N PRO A 68 -7.89 5.37 10.67
CA PRO A 68 -7.77 6.83 10.62
C PRO A 68 -6.83 7.41 11.67
N ASP A 69 -6.55 6.65 12.74
CA ASP A 69 -5.59 6.94 13.80
C ASP A 69 -4.12 6.72 13.39
N ARG A 70 -3.89 6.21 12.18
CA ARG A 70 -2.54 5.91 11.67
C ARG A 70 -2.27 6.59 10.33
N ARG A 71 -1.02 6.98 10.13
CA ARG A 71 -0.50 7.43 8.84
C ARG A 71 0.43 6.37 8.27
N TYR A 72 0.08 5.85 7.10
CA TYR A 72 0.87 4.85 6.39
C TYR A 72 1.91 5.46 5.46
N LEU A 73 3.08 4.83 5.42
CA LEU A 73 4.25 5.17 4.62
C LEU A 73 4.64 3.94 3.81
N SER A 74 4.69 4.05 2.49
CA SER A 74 5.17 2.97 1.64
C SER A 74 6.61 3.22 1.24
N ILE A 75 7.47 2.23 1.48
CA ILE A 75 8.88 2.22 1.11
C ILE A 75 9.03 1.23 -0.05
N PRO A 76 8.96 1.68 -1.31
CA PRO A 76 9.15 0.81 -2.46
C PRO A 76 10.63 0.38 -2.55
N PHE A 77 10.85 -0.86 -2.99
CA PHE A 77 12.18 -1.31 -3.39
C PHE A 77 12.47 -0.99 -4.85
N ASP A 78 13.76 -0.95 -5.17
CA ASP A 78 14.19 -0.82 -6.55
C ASP A 78 13.93 -2.14 -7.28
N VAL A 79 13.02 -2.08 -8.24
CA VAL A 79 12.57 -3.23 -9.03
C VAL A 79 12.67 -2.87 -10.50
N ALA A 80 12.67 -3.90 -11.34
CA ALA A 80 12.67 -3.70 -12.77
C ALA A 80 11.49 -2.80 -13.22
N PRO A 81 11.68 -1.94 -14.25
CA PRO A 81 10.68 -0.94 -14.63
C PRO A 81 9.27 -1.48 -14.88
N TRP A 82 9.14 -2.69 -15.41
CA TRP A 82 7.86 -3.33 -15.71
C TRP A 82 7.10 -3.82 -14.46
N PHE A 83 7.74 -3.88 -13.29
CA PHE A 83 7.11 -4.20 -12.01
C PHE A 83 6.68 -2.96 -11.21
N LYS A 84 6.97 -1.75 -11.70
CA LYS A 84 6.72 -0.52 -10.94
C LYS A 84 5.24 -0.32 -10.62
N ASP A 85 4.37 -0.63 -11.59
CA ASP A 85 2.92 -0.46 -11.53
C ASP A 85 2.16 -1.73 -11.11
N ALA A 86 2.87 -2.83 -10.84
CA ALA A 86 2.26 -4.09 -10.43
C ALA A 86 1.65 -3.99 -9.03
N TRP A 87 0.49 -4.62 -8.85
CA TRP A 87 -0.15 -4.75 -7.54
C TRP A 87 0.57 -5.82 -6.72
N SER A 88 1.00 -5.44 -5.52
CA SER A 88 1.63 -6.36 -4.58
C SER A 88 0.62 -6.94 -3.60
N ILE A 89 0.86 -8.17 -3.16
CA ILE A 89 0.22 -8.72 -1.96
C ILE A 89 1.10 -8.40 -0.77
N CYS A 90 0.50 -7.81 0.26
CA CYS A 90 1.18 -7.33 1.45
C CYS A 90 0.67 -8.08 2.68
N THR A 91 1.59 -8.68 3.43
CA THR A 91 1.27 -9.44 4.64
C THR A 91 2.11 -8.97 5.81
N SER A 92 1.59 -9.15 7.03
CA SER A 92 2.35 -8.90 8.25
C SER A 92 3.62 -9.76 8.26
N PRO A 93 4.82 -9.18 8.46
CA PRO A 93 6.04 -9.98 8.52
C PRO A 93 6.10 -10.83 9.78
N SER A 94 6.73 -12.00 9.67
CA SER A 94 7.16 -12.75 10.85
C SER A 94 8.23 -11.97 11.64
N GLU A 95 8.44 -12.30 12.91
CA GLU A 95 9.47 -11.65 13.74
C GLU A 95 10.86 -11.76 13.11
N LYS A 96 11.24 -12.96 12.64
CA LYS A 96 12.53 -13.19 11.98
C LYS A 96 12.69 -12.36 10.70
N GLU A 97 11.64 -12.27 9.90
CA GLU A 97 11.65 -11.45 8.69
C GLU A 97 11.76 -9.96 9.00
N ARG A 98 10.98 -9.50 9.99
CA ARG A 98 11.03 -8.12 10.48
C ARG A 98 12.45 -7.74 10.91
N ASP A 99 13.09 -8.57 11.72
CA ASP A 99 14.43 -8.29 12.23
C ASP A 99 15.48 -8.27 11.10
N GLY A 100 15.38 -9.21 10.15
CA GLY A 100 16.25 -9.25 8.97
C GLY A 100 16.09 -8.00 8.10
N LEU A 101 14.85 -7.62 7.81
CA LEU A 101 14.55 -6.43 6.99
C LEU A 101 15.02 -5.16 7.69
N LEU A 102 14.60 -4.91 8.94
CA LEU A 102 14.98 -3.73 9.70
C LEU A 102 16.50 -3.66 9.91
N GLY A 103 17.17 -4.78 10.16
CA GLY A 103 18.62 -4.85 10.34
C GLY A 103 19.39 -4.44 9.08
N SER A 104 18.88 -4.84 7.91
CA SER A 104 19.50 -4.56 6.61
C SER A 104 19.27 -3.14 6.07
N MET A 105 18.43 -2.33 6.73
CA MET A 105 18.11 -0.99 6.23
C MET A 105 19.29 -0.01 6.32
N PRO A 106 19.42 0.92 5.35
CA PRO A 106 20.35 2.03 5.47
C PRO A 106 20.05 2.88 6.71
N GLU A 107 21.10 3.35 7.39
CA GLU A 107 20.97 4.14 8.62
C GLU A 107 20.10 5.40 8.46
N GLU A 108 20.19 6.07 7.31
CA GLU A 108 19.35 7.25 7.02
C GLU A 108 17.86 6.88 6.95
N LEU A 109 17.54 5.71 6.39
CA LEU A 109 16.16 5.23 6.35
C LEU A 109 15.67 4.88 7.76
N LYS A 110 16.50 4.20 8.57
CA LYS A 110 16.17 3.87 9.97
C LYS A 110 15.85 5.12 10.79
N LYS A 111 16.64 6.19 10.64
CA LYS A 111 16.37 7.49 11.29
C LYS A 111 15.04 8.08 10.84
N SER A 112 14.73 8.04 9.54
CA SER A 112 13.47 8.59 9.02
C SER A 112 12.23 7.79 9.45
N LEU A 113 12.41 6.49 9.72
CA LEU A 113 11.38 5.56 10.19
C LEU A 113 11.43 5.38 11.71
N TRP A 114 12.09 6.28 12.43
CA TRP A 114 12.13 6.25 13.89
C TRP A 114 10.71 6.24 14.47
N ASN A 115 10.43 5.30 15.37
CA ASN A 115 9.09 5.01 15.93
C ASN A 115 8.01 4.59 14.92
N ALA A 116 8.38 4.24 13.68
CA ALA A 116 7.44 3.63 12.74
C ALA A 116 7.30 2.12 13.02
N ARG A 117 6.07 1.63 12.96
CA ARG A 117 5.76 0.20 13.00
C ARG A 117 5.86 -0.35 11.57
N LEU A 118 6.58 -1.46 11.37
CA LEU A 118 6.49 -2.22 10.12
C LEU A 118 5.20 -3.04 10.13
N ASP A 119 4.22 -2.63 9.34
CA ASP A 119 2.90 -3.29 9.27
C ASP A 119 2.89 -4.43 8.26
N ALA A 120 3.53 -4.25 7.10
CA ALA A 120 3.48 -5.26 6.06
C ALA A 120 4.70 -5.26 5.15
N VAL A 121 4.98 -6.45 4.60
CA VAL A 121 5.96 -6.68 3.55
C VAL A 121 5.21 -7.08 2.29
N CYS A 122 5.54 -6.43 1.19
CA CYS A 122 4.79 -6.51 -0.05
C CYS A 122 5.59 -7.22 -1.12
N ARG A 123 4.98 -8.24 -1.74
CA ARG A 123 5.56 -9.08 -2.78
C ARG A 123 4.68 -9.11 -4.01
N ILE A 124 5.30 -9.35 -5.15
CA ILE A 124 4.62 -9.73 -6.39
C ILE A 124 4.99 -11.16 -6.72
N ASP A 125 4.05 -11.93 -7.26
CA ASP A 125 4.32 -13.24 -7.84
C ASP A 125 4.69 -13.06 -9.32
N VAL A 126 5.83 -13.63 -9.71
CA VAL A 126 6.30 -13.64 -11.09
C VAL A 126 6.67 -15.08 -11.42
N ASP A 127 5.84 -15.75 -12.22
CA ASP A 127 6.04 -17.13 -12.63
C ASP A 127 6.24 -18.11 -11.44
N GLY A 128 5.56 -17.85 -10.32
CA GLY A 128 5.67 -18.65 -9.10
C GLY A 128 6.84 -18.28 -8.17
N GLU A 129 7.60 -17.23 -8.51
CA GLU A 129 8.62 -16.66 -7.64
C GLU A 129 8.15 -15.36 -6.99
N GLU A 130 8.31 -15.26 -5.67
CA GLU A 130 7.97 -14.04 -4.94
C GLU A 130 9.10 -13.02 -5.00
N VAL A 131 8.82 -11.84 -5.56
CA VAL A 131 9.74 -10.72 -5.60
C VAL A 131 9.31 -9.65 -4.59
N LEU A 132 10.23 -9.26 -3.70
CA LEU A 132 10.00 -8.17 -2.75
C LEU A 132 9.84 -6.84 -3.50
N ARG A 133 8.66 -6.23 -3.36
CA ARG A 133 8.29 -4.98 -4.03
C ARG A 133 8.40 -3.77 -3.12
N GLY A 134 8.27 -3.96 -1.81
CA GLY A 134 8.44 -2.90 -0.82
C GLY A 134 7.86 -3.25 0.54
N MET A 135 7.77 -2.24 1.39
CA MET A 135 7.26 -2.36 2.76
C MET A 135 6.27 -1.25 3.08
N ILE A 136 5.37 -1.53 4.00
CA ILE A 136 4.41 -0.58 4.55
C ILE A 136 4.73 -0.38 6.02
N PHE A 137 5.01 0.87 6.35
CA PHE A 137 5.18 1.35 7.71
C PHE A 137 3.97 2.19 8.11
N SER A 138 3.77 2.36 9.41
CA SER A 138 2.85 3.34 9.92
C SER A 138 3.34 4.00 11.20
N VAL A 139 2.89 5.24 11.37
CA VAL A 139 3.08 6.05 12.57
C VAL A 139 1.72 6.49 13.10
N PRO A 140 1.59 6.82 14.40
CA PRO A 140 0.40 7.47 14.92
C PRO A 140 0.08 8.76 14.15
N ASN A 141 -1.20 8.99 13.89
CA ASN A 141 -1.70 10.23 13.31
C ASN A 141 -2.04 11.20 14.45
N LEU A 142 -1.09 12.10 14.77
CA LEU A 142 -1.18 13.11 15.83
C LEU A 142 -1.73 14.44 15.32
#